data_AF-A0A934HLK9-F1
#
_entry.id   AF-A0A934HLK9-F1
#
_cell.length_a   1.000
_cell.length_b   1.000
_cell.length_c   1.000
_cell.angle_alpha   90.00
_cell.angle_beta   90.00
_cell.angle_gamma   90.00
#
_symmetry.space_group_name_H-M   'P 1'
#
loop_
_entity.id
_entity.type
_entity.pdbx_description
1 polymer ?
#
loop_
_entity_poly.entity_id
_entity_poly.type
_entity_poly.pdbx_seq_one_letter_code
_entity_poly.pdbx_strand_id
1 'polypeptide(L)' 'MKEQNPTTILRLPSVLHITGLSRTTIYAMMAVGTFSDPIKLGMFQRLPRRSGS' A
#
# COMPACT_ATOMS: atom_id res chain seq x y z
N MET A 1 -4.57 -22.85 1.59
CA MET A 1 -3.94 -21.81 0.74
C MET A 1 -3.64 -20.64 1.66
N LYS A 2 -2.39 -20.17 1.70
CA LYS A 2 -1.82 -19.40 2.83
C LYS A 2 -2.51 -18.04 3.03
N GLU A 3 -3.09 -17.87 4.22
CA GLU A 3 -3.53 -16.61 4.79
C GLU A 3 -2.30 -15.72 5.01
N GLN A 4 -2.11 -14.71 4.16
CA GLN A 4 -1.17 -13.62 4.41
C GLN A 4 -1.94 -12.58 5.23
N ASN A 5 -1.93 -12.69 6.56
CA ASN A 5 -2.30 -11.57 7.40
C ASN A 5 -1.07 -10.65 7.45
N PRO A 6 -1.02 -9.52 6.71
CA PRO A 6 0.12 -8.63 6.81
C PRO A 6 0.12 -8.01 8.22
N THR A 7 0.92 -8.56 9.12
CA THR A 7 1.15 -8.01 10.47
C THR A 7 1.75 -6.60 10.39
N THR A 8 2.29 -6.21 9.23
CA THR A 8 2.89 -4.90 9.00
C THR A 8 2.62 -4.43 7.58
N ILE A 9 2.06 -3.22 7.47
CA ILE A 9 1.82 -2.57 6.18
C ILE A 9 2.91 -1.51 5.98
N LEU A 10 3.75 -1.73 4.97
CA LEU A 10 4.83 -0.81 4.62
C LEU A 10 4.35 0.26 3.64
N ARG A 11 4.79 1.51 3.86
CA ARG A 11 4.60 2.61 2.90
C ARG A 11 5.62 2.48 1.77
N LEU A 12 5.28 3.01 0.58
CA LEU A 12 6.13 2.94 -0.60
C LEU A 12 7.59 3.36 -0.37
N PRO A 13 7.91 4.46 0.37
CA PRO A 13 9.31 4.84 0.62
C PRO A 13 10.11 3.77 1.37
N SER A 14 9.51 3.12 2.37
CA SER A 14 10.17 2.02 3.09
C SER A 14 10.41 0.83 2.17
N VAL A 15 9.46 0.52 1.28
CA VAL A 15 9.63 -0.56 0.30
C VAL A 15 10.81 -0.27 -0.63
N LEU A 16 10.95 0.97 -1.13
CA LEU A 16 12.09 1.36 -1.97
C LEU A 16 13.42 1.22 -1.22
N HIS A 17 13.47 1.66 0.04
CA HIS A 17 14.68 1.58 0.86
C HIS A 17 15.08 0.12 1.17
N ILE A 18 14.11 -0.74 1.49
CA ILE A 18 14.35 -2.15 1.83
C ILE A 18 14.76 -2.95 0.60
N THR A 19 14.08 -2.72 -0.53
CA THR A 19 14.33 -3.47 -1.78
C THR A 19 15.50 -2.93 -2.58
N GLY A 20 15.90 -1.66 -2.35
CA GLY A 20 16.88 -0.96 -3.17
C GLY A 20 16.40 -0.66 -4.61
N LEU A 21 15.13 -0.96 -4.92
CA LEU A 21 14.56 -0.81 -6.25
C LEU A 21 13.99 0.59 -6.44
N SER A 22 14.02 1.06 -7.68
CA SER A 22 13.33 2.29 -8.07
C SER A 22 11.82 2.07 -8.19
N ARG A 23 11.03 3.14 -8.05
CA ARG A 23 9.56 3.10 -8.19
C ARG A 23 9.12 2.50 -9.52
N THR A 24 9.77 2.91 -10.61
CA THR A 24 9.49 2.42 -11.96
C THR A 24 9.71 0.91 -12.07
N THR A 25 10.78 0.40 -11.47
CA THR A 25 11.07 -1.04 -11.46
C THR A 25 10.01 -1.81 -10.67
N ILE A 26 9.59 -1.30 -9.51
CA ILE A 26 8.51 -1.91 -8.73
C ILE A 26 7.21 -1.95 -9.53
N TYR A 27 6.81 -0.85 -10.18
CA TYR A 27 5.61 -0.84 -11.03
C TYR A 27 5.73 -1.80 -12.23
N ALA A 28 6.91 -1.93 -12.82
CA ALA A 28 7.14 -2.91 -13.89
C ALA A 28 6.99 -4.35 -13.37
N MET A 29 7.53 -4.67 -12.18
CA MET A 29 7.36 -6.00 -11.57
C MET A 29 5.92 -6.27 -11.13
N MET A 30 5.17 -5.24 -10.72
CA MET A 30 3.73 -5.35 -10.46
C MET A 30 2.98 -5.70 -11.74
N ALA A 31 3.31 -5.07 -12.87
CA ALA A 31 2.70 -5.38 -14.16
C ALA A 31 2.99 -6.82 -14.63
N VAL A 32 4.18 -7.34 -14.29
CA VAL A 32 4.57 -8.74 -14.56
C VAL A 32 3.95 -9.72 -13.54
N GLY A 33 3.38 -9.23 -12.44
CA GLY A 33 2.81 -10.05 -11.36
C GLY A 33 3.85 -10.66 -10.42
N THR A 34 5.10 -10.21 -10.48
CA THR A 34 6.18 -10.66 -9.58
C THR A 34 6.21 -9.88 -8.27
N PHE A 35 5.55 -8.72 -8.22
CA PHE A 35 5.44 -7.90 -7.01
C PHE A 35 3.98 -7.78 -6.57
N SER A 36 3.74 -7.89 -5.25
CA SER A 36 2.38 -7.85 -4.69
C SER A 36 1.71 -6.50 -4.89
N ASP A 37 0.41 -6.53 -5.21
CA ASP A 37 -0.38 -5.32 -5.39
C ASP A 37 -0.39 -4.41 -4.15
N PRO A 38 -0.40 -3.09 -4.34
CA PRO A 38 -0.45 -2.14 -3.23
C PRO A 38 -1.81 -2.23 -2.51
N ILE A 39 -1.76 -2.40 -1.19
CA ILE A 39 -2.95 -2.40 -0.34
C ILE A 39 -3.46 -0.96 -0.22
N LYS A 40 -4.71 -0.72 -0.63
CA LYS A 40 -5.39 0.56 -0.43
C LYS A 40 -5.76 0.71 1.06
N LEU A 41 -5.05 1.58 1.78
CA LEU A 41 -5.26 1.84 3.22
C LEU A 41 -6.48 2.74 3.54
N GLY A 42 -7.55 2.62 2.77
CA GLY A 42 -8.80 3.33 3.01
C GLY A 42 -8.83 4.78 2.51
N MET A 43 -10.00 5.16 2.02
CA MET A 43 -10.38 6.53 1.67
C MET A 43 -10.52 7.34 2.96
N PHE A 44 -10.01 8.57 2.98
CA PHE A 44 -10.17 9.49 4.11
C PHE A 44 -11.67 9.65 4.38
N GLN A 45 -12.18 8.99 5.42
CA GLN A 45 -13.58 9.08 5.79
C GLN A 45 -13.76 10.47 6.40
N ARG A 46 -14.21 11.42 5.57
CA ARG A 46 -14.67 12.72 6.06
C ARG A 46 -15.80 12.45 7.05
N LEU A 47 -15.48 12.48 8.34
CA LEU A 47 -16.46 12.49 9.41
C LEU A 47 -17.44 13.64 9.10
N PRO A 48 -18.77 13.41 9.13
CA PRO A 48 -19.71 14.50 8.97
C PRO A 48 -19.41 15.52 10.07
N ARG A 49 -19.19 16.78 9.68
CA ARG A 49 -19.08 17.87 10.65
C ARG A 49 -20.35 17.84 11.47
N ARG A 50 -20.22 17.57 12.78
CA ARG A 50 -21.29 17.74 13.75
C ARG A 50 -21.89 19.12 13.52
N SER A 51 -23.09 19.16 12.94
CA SER A 51 -23.94 20.32 12.99
C SER A 51 -24.28 20.51 14.46
N GLY A 52 -23.73 21.56 15.07
CA GLY A 52 -24.24 22.06 16.33
C GLY A 52 -25.64 22.60 16.08
N SER A 53 -26.61 22.07 16.82
CA SER A 53 -27.91 22.67 17.06
C SER A 53 -27.99 23.03 18.53
#